data_AF-A0A9W9VIY8-F1
#
_entry.id   AF-A0A9W9VIY8-F1
#
_cell.length_a   1.000
_cell.length_b   1.000
_cell.length_c   1.000
_cell.angle_alpha   90.00
_cell.angle_beta   90.00
_cell.angle_gamma   90.00
#
_symmetry.space_group_name_H-M   'P 1'
#
loop_
_entity.id
_entity.type
_entity.pdbx_description
1 polymer ?
#
loop_
_entity_poly.entity_id
_entity_poly.type
_entity_poly.pdbx_seq_one_letter_code
_entity_poly.pdbx_strand_id
1 'polypeptide(L)'
;MEWDPSCFFRLEGSPSPYALLILNQPINEKAFGVLSEHASYIICADGGANRLYDMMKTHGNESTELPDQIMGDLDSIHPSTRKHYEDLGVPIIKDPDQYSTDFTKCLKYLNSHAAEIITSPRRQKRKPASTTQETTATAKKSQSTLEIVILGGLGGRVDQAFSQIHHLYMMTQTQRQLRESQEPNAHDETEKLGHGAGGNLYLISEESITFILQEGNNIIYTPATNRPDTDTPDDQDSPVKESQSHLKRKRGQEGSAQPEYFFEENIGIIPLSAPASITTQGFEWDVENWHTEIGGQLSTSNHIRADKVEVSTSVPVLFTVELAQRLKRA
;
A
#
# COMPACT_ATOMS: atom_id res chain seq x y z
N MET A 1 -12.80 -9.85 2.00
CA MET A 1 -12.17 -8.63 1.45
C MET A 1 -10.99 -9.03 0.59
N GLU A 2 -10.73 -8.31 -0.50
CA GLU A 2 -9.58 -8.57 -1.38
C GLU A 2 -8.52 -7.47 -1.22
N TRP A 3 -7.25 -7.87 -1.22
CA TRP A 3 -6.09 -7.01 -1.04
C TRP A 3 -5.08 -7.30 -2.15
N ASP A 4 -4.61 -6.27 -2.86
CA ASP A 4 -3.60 -6.42 -3.90
C ASP A 4 -2.46 -5.41 -3.69
N PRO A 5 -1.61 -5.58 -2.67
CA PRO A 5 -0.48 -4.69 -2.43
C PRO A 5 0.54 -4.70 -3.59
N SER A 6 0.54 -5.75 -4.42
CA SER A 6 1.47 -5.87 -5.55
C SER A 6 1.22 -4.83 -6.63
N CYS A 7 -0.02 -4.33 -6.73
CA CYS A 7 -0.42 -3.44 -7.81
C CYS A 7 0.34 -2.12 -7.83
N PHE A 8 0.82 -1.66 -6.67
CA PHE A 8 1.58 -0.41 -6.54
C PHE A 8 3.00 -0.47 -7.11
N PHE A 9 3.52 -1.68 -7.37
CA PHE A 9 4.90 -1.88 -7.83
C PHE A 9 4.98 -2.38 -9.28
N ARG A 10 3.84 -2.48 -9.98
CA ARG A 10 3.78 -2.91 -11.39
C ARG A 10 4.25 -1.80 -12.32
N LEU A 11 5.01 -2.15 -13.35
CA LEU A 11 5.49 -1.22 -14.38
C LEU A 11 4.36 -0.54 -15.17
N GLU A 12 3.24 -1.23 -15.35
CA GLU A 12 2.05 -0.68 -16.03
C GLU A 12 1.24 0.26 -15.13
N GLY A 13 1.62 0.38 -13.85
CA GLY A 13 0.89 1.09 -12.81
C GLY A 13 -0.19 0.24 -12.14
N SER A 14 -0.77 0.79 -11.07
CA SER A 14 -1.90 0.19 -10.37
C SER A 14 -3.19 0.32 -11.18
N PRO A 15 -4.04 -0.71 -11.25
CA PRO A 15 -5.37 -0.61 -11.84
C PRO A 15 -6.32 0.26 -11.01
N SER A 16 -6.02 0.43 -9.71
CA SER A 16 -6.76 1.29 -8.79
C SER A 16 -6.01 2.60 -8.57
N PRO A 17 -6.71 3.76 -8.63
CA PRO A 17 -6.10 5.04 -8.31
C PRO A 17 -5.68 5.05 -6.83
N TYR A 18 -4.54 5.66 -6.54
CA TYR A 18 -4.06 5.81 -5.17
C TYR A 18 -3.40 7.16 -4.91
N ALA A 19 -3.51 7.62 -3.67
CA ALA A 19 -2.78 8.77 -3.16
C ALA A 19 -1.59 8.32 -2.30
N LEU A 20 -0.49 9.08 -2.36
CA LEU A 20 0.63 8.95 -1.46
C LEU A 20 0.55 9.97 -0.34
N LEU A 21 0.55 9.49 0.90
CA LEU A 21 0.63 10.31 2.10
C LEU A 21 2.03 10.19 2.72
N ILE A 22 2.76 11.29 2.78
CA ILE A 22 4.12 11.32 3.34
C ILE A 22 4.07 11.87 4.76
N LEU A 23 4.49 11.06 5.74
CA LEU A 23 4.54 11.44 7.15
C LEU A 23 5.92 12.02 7.53
N ASN A 24 6.00 12.63 8.71
CA ASN A 24 7.26 13.14 9.26
C ASN A 24 8.17 12.04 9.84
N GLN A 25 8.46 11.01 9.05
CA GLN A 25 9.32 9.88 9.40
C GLN A 25 10.32 9.62 8.26
N PRO A 26 11.38 8.84 8.49
CA PRO A 26 12.29 8.46 7.41
C PRO A 26 11.54 7.84 6.22
N ILE A 27 11.83 8.32 5.01
CA ILE A 27 11.18 7.85 3.79
C ILE A 27 11.99 6.67 3.23
N ASN A 28 11.29 5.61 2.83
CA ASN A 28 11.86 4.58 1.98
C ASN A 28 11.98 5.13 0.55
N GLU A 29 13.14 5.71 0.22
CA GLU A 29 13.38 6.39 -1.08
C GLU A 29 13.19 5.46 -2.28
N LYS A 30 13.57 4.18 -2.15
CA LYS A 30 13.43 3.20 -3.23
C LYS A 30 11.97 2.90 -3.54
N ALA A 31 11.16 2.69 -2.49
CA ALA A 31 9.73 2.53 -2.65
C ALA A 31 9.07 3.82 -3.18
N PHE A 32 9.44 4.98 -2.64
CA PHE A 32 8.94 6.27 -3.12
C PHE A 32 9.18 6.46 -4.62
N GLY A 33 10.38 6.12 -5.11
CA GLY A 33 10.74 6.26 -6.52
C GLY A 33 9.79 5.49 -7.46
N VAL A 34 9.35 4.30 -7.06
CA VAL A 34 8.36 3.52 -7.85
C VAL A 34 6.95 4.06 -7.65
N LEU A 35 6.56 4.32 -6.40
CA LEU A 35 5.19 4.69 -6.06
C LEU A 35 4.81 6.07 -6.61
N SER A 36 5.74 7.02 -6.62
CA SER A 36 5.47 8.40 -7.05
C SER A 36 5.20 8.52 -8.55
N GLU A 37 5.69 7.58 -9.37
CA GLU A 37 5.46 7.58 -10.82
C GLU A 37 3.99 7.38 -11.20
N HIS A 38 3.26 6.57 -10.41
CA HIS A 38 1.87 6.19 -10.70
C HIS A 38 0.85 6.74 -9.70
N ALA A 39 1.28 7.50 -8.68
CA ALA A 39 0.39 8.11 -7.71
C ALA A 39 -0.54 9.15 -8.37
N SER A 40 -1.82 9.08 -8.05
CA SER A 40 -2.83 10.04 -8.50
C SER A 40 -2.73 11.38 -7.76
N TYR A 41 -2.19 11.35 -6.54
CA TYR A 41 -1.99 12.52 -5.68
C TYR A 41 -0.84 12.27 -4.70
N ILE A 42 -0.07 13.29 -4.35
CA ILE A 42 0.95 13.25 -3.30
C ILE A 42 0.69 14.36 -2.29
N ILE A 43 0.44 13.99 -1.04
CA ILE A 43 0.20 14.92 0.07
C ILE A 43 1.24 14.70 1.18
N CYS A 44 1.79 15.79 1.72
CA CYS A 44 2.68 15.77 2.86
C CYS A 44 1.95 16.20 4.13
N ALA A 45 2.05 15.39 5.18
CA ALA A 45 1.58 15.72 6.53
C ALA A 45 2.64 16.55 7.26
N ASP A 46 2.43 17.86 7.33
CA ASP A 46 3.28 18.84 7.99
C ASP A 46 4.79 18.60 7.77
N GLY A 47 5.49 18.10 8.79
CA GLY A 47 6.93 17.82 8.75
C GLY A 47 7.34 16.75 7.72
N GLY A 48 6.39 15.97 7.19
CA GLY A 48 6.62 15.11 6.03
C GLY A 48 7.11 15.87 4.79
N ALA A 49 6.78 17.17 4.68
CA ALA A 49 7.32 18.04 3.64
C ALA A 49 8.84 18.24 3.76
N ASN A 50 9.38 18.29 4.99
CA ASN A 50 10.82 18.35 5.21
C ASN A 50 11.50 17.08 4.68
N ARG A 51 10.91 15.92 4.98
CA ARG A 51 11.44 14.62 4.55
C ARG A 51 11.48 14.51 3.03
N LEU A 52 10.40 14.92 2.36
CA LEU A 52 10.37 14.97 0.90
C LEU A 52 11.39 15.96 0.36
N TYR A 53 11.49 17.17 0.95
CA TYR A 53 12.44 18.19 0.51
C TYR A 53 13.90 17.72 0.62
N ASP A 54 14.29 17.14 1.76
CA ASP A 54 15.65 16.68 2.00
C ASP A 54 16.04 15.55 1.02
N MET A 55 15.14 14.61 0.77
CA MET A 55 15.32 13.55 -0.23
C MET A 55 15.49 14.18 -1.63
N MET A 56 14.56 15.05 -2.05
CA MET A 56 14.61 15.66 -3.38
C MET A 56 15.85 16.52 -3.60
N LYS A 57 16.27 17.26 -2.58
CA LYS A 57 17.49 18.07 -2.60
C LYS A 57 18.75 17.22 -2.76
N THR A 58 18.77 16.03 -2.15
CA THR A 58 19.89 15.08 -2.30
C THR A 58 20.01 14.60 -3.75
N HIS A 59 18.89 14.48 -4.47
CA HIS A 59 18.83 14.09 -5.88
C HIS A 59 18.87 15.28 -6.86
N GLY A 60 18.86 16.53 -6.36
CA GLY A 60 18.82 17.75 -7.18
C GLY A 60 17.46 18.01 -7.86
N ASN A 61 16.38 17.44 -7.33
CA ASN A 61 15.03 17.49 -7.89
C ASN A 61 14.05 18.34 -7.06
N GLU A 62 14.51 19.07 -6.02
CA GLU A 62 13.68 19.80 -5.06
C GLU A 62 12.76 20.87 -5.67
N SER A 63 13.05 21.31 -6.89
CA SER A 63 12.23 22.28 -7.63
C SER A 63 11.37 21.66 -8.74
N THR A 64 11.48 20.34 -8.97
CA THR A 64 10.79 19.66 -10.08
C THR A 64 9.86 18.55 -9.62
N GLU A 65 10.16 17.90 -8.50
CA GLU A 65 9.35 16.85 -7.89
C GLU A 65 8.69 17.38 -6.62
N LEU A 66 7.54 18.02 -6.83
CA LEU A 66 6.77 18.69 -5.78
C LEU A 66 5.66 17.76 -5.27
N PRO A 67 5.20 17.88 -4.03
CA PRO A 67 3.90 17.33 -3.62
C PRO A 67 2.76 18.16 -4.24
N ASP A 68 1.56 17.59 -4.30
CA ASP A 68 0.35 18.31 -4.73
C ASP A 68 -0.20 19.20 -3.62
N GLN A 69 0.04 18.80 -2.36
CA GLN A 69 -0.49 19.48 -1.18
C GLN A 69 0.41 19.25 0.03
N ILE A 70 0.55 20.28 0.86
CA ILE A 70 1.07 20.16 2.22
C ILE A 70 -0.04 20.52 3.19
N MET A 71 -0.26 19.72 4.23
CA MET A 71 -1.34 19.94 5.20
C MET A 71 -0.92 19.56 6.62
N GLY A 72 -1.37 20.34 7.60
CA GLY A 72 -1.22 20.06 9.03
C GLY A 72 -1.41 21.32 9.86
N ASP A 73 -1.06 21.29 11.14
CA ASP A 73 -1.00 22.52 11.95
C ASP A 73 0.24 23.39 11.65
N LEU A 74 1.21 22.83 10.92
CA LEU A 74 2.41 23.49 10.41
C LEU A 74 3.41 23.85 11.51
N ASP A 75 3.47 23.04 12.57
CA ASP A 75 4.40 23.20 13.69
C ASP A 75 5.73 22.46 13.47
N SER A 76 5.74 21.49 12.56
CA SER A 76 6.86 20.60 12.28
C SER A 76 7.59 20.94 10.98
N ILE A 77 6.93 21.55 9.99
CA ILE A 77 7.56 22.01 8.76
C ILE A 77 8.53 23.17 9.04
N HIS A 78 9.75 23.07 8.48
CA HIS A 78 10.75 24.12 8.67
C HIS A 78 10.35 25.38 7.88
N PRO A 79 10.57 26.60 8.42
CA PRO A 79 10.22 27.83 7.71
C PRO A 79 10.85 27.96 6.32
N SER A 80 12.09 27.46 6.15
CA SER A 80 12.77 27.44 4.84
C SER A 80 12.11 26.49 3.85
N THR A 81 11.74 25.29 4.30
CA THR A 81 11.08 24.27 3.48
C THR A 81 9.69 24.73 3.06
N ARG A 82 8.94 25.30 4.02
CA ARG A 82 7.63 25.90 3.77
C ARG A 82 7.72 26.98 2.70
N LYS A 83 8.63 27.95 2.89
CA LYS A 83 8.82 29.04 1.95
C LYS A 83 9.21 28.53 0.56
N HIS A 84 10.09 27.55 0.47
CA HIS A 84 10.49 26.94 -0.80
C HIS A 84 9.29 26.38 -1.58
N TYR A 85 8.40 25.64 -0.91
CA TYR A 85 7.20 25.11 -1.56
C TYR A 85 6.15 26.19 -1.87
N GLU A 86 6.00 27.22 -1.02
CA GLU A 86 5.15 28.39 -1.30
C GLU A 86 5.64 29.15 -2.54
N ASP A 87 6.95 29.39 -2.67
CA ASP A 87 7.56 30.08 -3.81
C ASP A 87 7.38 29.30 -5.13
N LEU A 88 7.25 27.97 -5.05
CA LEU A 88 6.96 27.09 -6.19
C LEU A 88 5.46 26.86 -6.44
N GLY A 89 4.58 27.48 -5.64
CA GLY A 89 3.13 27.44 -5.83
C GLY A 89 2.45 26.17 -5.32
N VAL A 90 3.10 25.38 -4.46
CA VAL A 90 2.46 24.23 -3.81
C VAL A 90 1.43 24.73 -2.80
N PRO A 91 0.16 24.29 -2.87
CA PRO A 91 -0.84 24.60 -1.86
C PRO A 91 -0.41 24.12 -0.47
N ILE A 92 -0.53 25.00 0.53
CA ILE A 92 -0.27 24.68 1.94
C ILE A 92 -1.52 25.03 2.75
N ILE A 93 -2.17 24.01 3.33
CA ILE A 93 -3.38 24.18 4.14
C ILE A 93 -3.00 24.03 5.62
N LYS A 94 -3.19 25.12 6.38
CA LYS A 94 -3.11 25.08 7.83
C LYS A 94 -4.45 24.62 8.41
N ASP A 95 -4.43 23.52 9.16
CA ASP A 95 -5.57 23.05 9.94
C ASP A 95 -5.31 23.33 11.43
N PRO A 96 -6.12 24.18 12.08
CA PRO A 96 -5.92 24.57 13.47
C PRO A 96 -6.34 23.49 14.48
N ASP A 97 -6.95 22.37 14.06
CA ASP A 97 -7.38 21.31 14.97
C ASP A 97 -6.18 20.73 15.75
N GLN A 98 -6.24 20.86 17.08
CA GLN A 98 -5.24 20.36 18.01
C GLN A 98 -5.62 19.00 18.61
N TYR A 99 -6.81 18.48 18.31
CA TYR A 99 -7.31 17.22 18.83
C TYR A 99 -7.11 16.05 17.87
N SER A 100 -6.66 16.31 16.64
CA SER A 100 -6.31 15.28 15.66
C SER A 100 -4.89 15.45 15.12
N THR A 101 -4.28 14.34 14.72
CA THR A 101 -2.93 14.32 14.16
C THR A 101 -2.92 14.72 12.69
N ASP A 102 -1.78 15.17 12.16
CA ASP A 102 -1.67 15.52 10.73
C ASP A 102 -1.92 14.36 9.78
N PHE A 103 -1.65 13.13 10.23
CA PHE A 103 -2.11 11.93 9.53
C PHE A 103 -3.64 11.94 9.40
N THR A 104 -4.36 12.09 10.52
CA THR A 104 -5.84 12.10 10.52
C THR A 104 -6.40 13.23 9.65
N LYS A 105 -5.80 14.43 9.71
CA LYS A 105 -6.19 15.60 8.90
C LYS A 105 -6.02 15.32 7.40
N CYS A 106 -4.85 14.82 7.00
CA CYS A 106 -4.60 14.47 5.60
C CYS A 106 -5.54 13.38 5.09
N LEU A 107 -5.86 12.38 5.92
CA LEU A 107 -6.76 11.31 5.50
C LEU A 107 -8.19 11.83 5.26
N LYS A 108 -8.70 12.67 6.17
CA LYS A 108 -10.00 13.33 5.99
C LYS A 108 -10.05 14.12 4.69
N TYR A 109 -8.98 14.86 4.39
CA TYR A 109 -8.84 15.60 3.15
C TYR A 109 -8.86 14.69 1.92
N LEU A 110 -8.06 13.62 1.91
CA LEU A 110 -8.02 12.66 0.79
C LEU A 110 -9.39 12.02 0.55
N ASN A 111 -10.10 11.66 1.62
CA ASN A 111 -11.44 11.10 1.50
C ASN A 111 -12.46 12.10 0.97
N SER A 112 -12.44 13.36 1.41
CA SER A 112 -13.38 14.37 0.91
C SER A 112 -13.12 14.77 -0.54
N HIS A 113 -11.88 14.65 -1.01
CA HIS A 113 -11.48 14.98 -2.38
C HIS A 113 -11.27 13.75 -3.27
N ALA A 114 -11.65 12.54 -2.83
CA ALA A 114 -11.34 11.31 -3.54
C ALA A 114 -11.88 11.29 -4.98
N ALA A 115 -13.12 11.74 -5.19
CA ALA A 115 -13.73 11.83 -6.52
C ALA A 115 -12.95 12.77 -7.46
N GLU A 116 -12.47 13.90 -6.95
CA GLU A 116 -11.70 14.88 -7.71
C GLU A 116 -10.32 14.34 -8.06
N ILE A 117 -9.65 13.70 -7.11
CA ILE A 117 -8.34 13.06 -7.31
C ILE A 117 -8.42 11.96 -8.38
N ILE A 118 -9.48 11.14 -8.34
CA ILE A 118 -9.68 10.05 -9.31
C ILE A 118 -9.97 10.61 -10.72
N THR A 119 -10.77 11.67 -10.81
CA THR A 119 -11.15 12.24 -12.12
C THR A 119 -10.07 13.13 -12.73
N SER A 120 -9.22 13.74 -11.91
CA SER A 120 -8.15 14.65 -12.32
C SER A 120 -6.83 14.27 -11.63
N PRO A 121 -6.26 13.09 -11.94
CA PRO A 121 -5.01 12.66 -11.34
C PRO A 121 -3.84 13.58 -11.74
N ARG A 122 -2.82 13.62 -10.89
CA ARG A 122 -1.54 14.29 -11.16
C ARG A 122 -1.01 13.96 -12.55
N ARG A 123 -0.54 14.98 -13.28
CA ARG A 123 0.12 14.81 -14.59
C ARG A 123 1.44 14.05 -14.43
N GLN A 124 1.45 12.80 -14.91
CA GLN A 124 2.63 11.94 -14.91
C GLN A 124 3.78 12.52 -15.75
N LYS A 125 5.02 12.33 -15.30
CA LYS A 125 6.23 12.50 -16.14
C LYS A 125 6.20 11.42 -17.23
N ARG A 126 5.58 11.68 -18.38
CA ARG A 126 5.69 10.78 -19.54
C ARG A 126 7.15 10.71 -20.01
N LYS A 127 7.81 9.54 -19.89
CA LYS A 127 8.89 9.17 -20.81
C LYS A 127 8.30 9.11 -22.23
N PRO A 128 9.00 9.61 -23.27
CA PRO A 128 8.51 9.49 -24.64
C PRO A 128 8.48 8.02 -25.04
N ALA A 129 7.29 7.42 -25.07
CA ALA A 129 7.11 6.04 -25.49
C ALA A 129 7.09 5.95 -27.02
N SER A 130 7.93 5.07 -27.56
CA SER A 130 7.79 4.56 -28.91
C SER A 130 6.53 3.69 -29.03
N THR A 131 5.74 4.01 -30.06
CA THR A 131 4.75 3.16 -30.74
C THR A 131 3.39 3.00 -30.06
N THR A 132 2.46 3.75 -30.64
CA THR A 132 1.01 3.69 -30.54
C THR A 132 0.46 2.26 -30.65
N GLN A 133 -0.29 1.83 -29.64
CA GLN A 133 -1.42 0.92 -29.84
C GLN A 133 -2.63 1.51 -29.11
N GLU A 134 -3.57 2.01 -29.90
CA GLU A 134 -4.93 2.28 -29.47
C GLU A 134 -5.59 0.94 -29.14
N THR A 135 -5.76 0.65 -27.85
CA THR A 135 -6.69 -0.37 -27.39
C THR A 135 -7.95 0.33 -26.89
N THR A 136 -8.99 0.28 -27.72
CA THR A 136 -10.37 0.54 -27.35
C THR A 136 -10.81 -0.48 -26.30
N ALA A 137 -10.57 -0.19 -25.03
CA ALA A 137 -11.13 -0.95 -23.92
C ALA A 137 -12.45 -0.30 -23.50
N THR A 138 -13.55 -0.97 -23.82
CA THR A 138 -14.86 -0.76 -23.21
C THR A 138 -14.77 -1.03 -21.70
N ALA A 139 -14.40 -0.01 -20.93
CA ALA A 139 -14.34 -0.07 -19.48
C ALA A 139 -15.76 -0.12 -18.91
N LYS A 140 -16.17 -1.28 -18.39
CA LYS A 140 -17.24 -1.33 -17.37
C LYS A 140 -16.80 -0.39 -16.25
N LYS A 141 -17.56 0.69 -16.02
CA LYS A 141 -17.35 1.60 -14.88
C LYS A 141 -17.54 0.84 -13.57
N SER A 142 -16.48 0.22 -13.08
CA SER A 142 -16.34 -0.06 -11.65
C SER A 142 -16.20 1.30 -10.95
N GLN A 143 -17.01 1.57 -9.94
CA GLN A 143 -16.77 2.68 -9.01
C GLN A 143 -15.44 2.38 -8.31
N SER A 144 -14.34 2.98 -8.78
CA SER A 144 -13.03 2.84 -8.16
C SER A 144 -12.97 3.68 -6.89
N THR A 145 -12.53 3.08 -5.78
CA THR A 145 -12.14 3.81 -4.57
C THR A 145 -10.70 4.30 -4.69
N LEU A 146 -10.38 5.42 -4.03
CA LEU A 146 -9.02 5.93 -3.91
C LEU A 146 -8.30 5.17 -2.80
N GLU A 147 -7.36 4.31 -3.16
CA GLU A 147 -6.49 3.66 -2.20
C GLU A 147 -5.48 4.67 -1.63
N ILE A 148 -5.00 4.45 -0.41
CA ILE A 148 -4.09 5.39 0.25
C ILE A 148 -2.86 4.64 0.72
N VAL A 149 -1.73 5.00 0.12
CA VAL A 149 -0.41 4.45 0.41
C VAL A 149 0.36 5.46 1.25
N ILE A 150 0.70 5.07 2.47
CA ILE A 150 1.30 5.91 3.49
C ILE A 150 2.79 5.59 3.53
N LEU A 151 3.62 6.60 3.39
CA LEU A 151 5.06 6.50 3.58
C LEU A 151 5.42 7.03 4.96
N GLY A 152 5.86 6.12 5.81
CA GLY A 152 6.31 6.43 7.16
C GLY A 152 7.02 5.24 7.79
N GLY A 153 8.14 5.50 8.45
CA GLY A 153 8.88 4.49 9.19
C GLY A 153 8.11 3.97 10.40
N LEU A 154 8.27 2.68 10.67
CA LEU A 154 7.96 2.07 11.97
C LEU A 154 9.23 1.94 12.84
N GLY A 155 10.39 2.33 12.30
CA GLY A 155 11.65 2.36 13.03
C GLY A 155 11.82 3.54 13.98
N GLY A 156 12.84 3.47 14.83
CA GLY A 156 13.18 4.54 15.78
C GLY A 156 12.47 4.38 17.12
N ARG A 157 11.73 5.41 17.54
CA ARG A 157 11.02 5.41 18.84
C ARG A 157 9.81 4.48 18.80
N VAL A 158 9.79 3.49 19.69
CA VAL A 158 8.73 2.47 19.77
C VAL A 158 7.34 3.11 19.95
N ASP A 159 7.21 4.13 20.80
CA ASP A 159 5.94 4.81 21.03
C ASP A 159 5.40 5.51 19.78
N GLN A 160 6.28 6.02 18.91
CA GLN A 160 5.88 6.60 17.63
C GLN A 160 5.41 5.53 16.65
N ALA A 161 6.08 4.38 16.59
CA ALA A 161 5.67 3.26 15.76
C ALA A 161 4.25 2.77 16.16
N PHE A 162 4.00 2.60 17.46
CA PHE A 162 2.68 2.25 17.96
C PHE A 162 1.62 3.34 17.70
N SER A 163 2.00 4.61 17.73
CA SER A 163 1.10 5.71 17.33
C SER A 163 0.68 5.58 15.85
N GLN A 164 1.60 5.24 14.95
CA GLN A 164 1.26 5.01 13.54
C GLN A 164 0.34 3.81 13.36
N ILE A 165 0.62 2.70 14.05
CA ILE A 165 -0.24 1.52 14.02
C ILE A 165 -1.63 1.86 14.58
N HIS A 166 -1.71 2.60 15.68
CA HIS A 166 -2.98 3.07 16.26
C HIS A 166 -3.79 3.88 15.24
N HIS A 167 -3.16 4.84 14.56
CA HIS A 167 -3.83 5.60 13.51
C HIS A 167 -4.26 4.71 12.35
N LEU A 168 -3.44 3.75 11.92
CA LEU A 168 -3.81 2.81 10.87
C LEU A 168 -5.08 2.02 11.25
N TYR A 169 -5.20 1.52 12.48
CA TYR A 169 -6.41 0.86 12.98
C TYR A 169 -7.62 1.80 13.00
N MET A 170 -7.49 2.98 13.63
CA MET A 170 -8.58 3.95 13.73
C MET A 170 -9.11 4.34 12.35
N MET A 171 -8.19 4.64 11.43
CA MET A 171 -8.53 5.12 10.11
C MET A 171 -9.08 4.01 9.21
N THR A 172 -8.65 2.76 9.39
CA THR A 172 -9.25 1.62 8.70
C THR A 172 -10.73 1.47 9.09
N GLN A 173 -11.08 1.68 10.37
CA GLN A 173 -12.48 1.68 10.80
C GLN A 173 -13.27 2.84 10.16
N THR A 174 -12.66 4.02 10.04
CA THR A 174 -13.27 5.15 9.31
C THR A 174 -13.50 4.82 7.84
N GLN A 175 -12.53 4.22 7.15
CA GLN A 175 -12.70 3.82 5.75
C GLN A 175 -13.82 2.79 5.57
N ARG A 176 -13.93 1.84 6.50
CA ARG A 176 -15.03 0.87 6.52
C ARG A 176 -16.39 1.56 6.66
N GLN A 177 -16.54 2.47 7.60
CA GLN A 177 -17.78 3.23 7.80
C GLN A 177 -18.15 4.09 6.57
N LEU A 178 -17.14 4.68 5.91
CA LEU A 178 -17.35 5.41 4.66
C LEU A 178 -17.82 4.48 3.54
N ARG A 179 -17.27 3.27 3.45
CA ARG A 179 -17.68 2.27 2.45
C ARG A 179 -19.10 1.77 2.69
N GLU A 180 -19.43 1.43 3.94
CA GLU A 180 -20.77 0.95 4.33
C GLU A 180 -21.83 2.05 4.16
N SER A 181 -21.50 3.33 4.39
CA SER A 181 -22.44 4.44 4.18
C SER A 181 -22.65 4.81 2.70
N GLN A 182 -21.74 4.40 1.81
CA GLN A 182 -21.86 4.59 0.37
C GLN A 182 -22.56 3.42 -0.34
N GLU A 183 -22.84 2.31 0.35
CA GLU A 183 -23.69 1.25 -0.22
C GLU A 183 -25.11 1.78 -0.40
N PRO A 184 -25.69 1.68 -1.62
CA PRO A 184 -26.98 2.30 -1.90
C PRO A 184 -28.09 1.62 -1.09
N ASN A 185 -28.56 2.29 -0.04
CA ASN A 185 -29.90 2.06 0.48
C ASN A 185 -30.90 2.48 -0.60
N ALA A 186 -31.83 1.59 -0.95
CA ALA A 186 -32.77 1.73 -2.07
C ALA A 186 -33.77 2.90 -1.97
N HIS A 187 -33.58 3.89 -1.09
CA HIS A 187 -34.63 4.83 -0.73
C HIS A 187 -34.25 6.32 -0.53
N ASP A 188 -33.02 6.78 -0.75
CA ASP A 188 -32.76 8.22 -0.61
C ASP A 188 -31.69 8.75 -1.59
N GLU A 189 -32.11 9.65 -2.49
CA GLU A 189 -31.27 10.24 -3.56
C GLU A 189 -30.56 11.55 -3.13
N THR A 190 -30.60 11.92 -1.85
CA THR A 190 -30.44 13.33 -1.48
C THR A 190 -29.09 13.76 -0.87
N GLU A 191 -28.13 12.87 -0.61
CA GLU A 191 -26.79 13.29 -0.14
C GLU A 191 -25.65 12.58 -0.90
N LYS A 192 -25.20 13.19 -2.00
CA LYS A 192 -24.01 12.77 -2.76
C LYS A 192 -22.73 13.20 -2.03
N LEU A 193 -22.35 12.50 -0.96
CA LEU A 193 -20.96 12.50 -0.52
C LEU A 193 -20.12 11.71 -1.55
N GLY A 194 -18.94 12.23 -1.88
CA GLY A 194 -18.17 11.90 -3.08
C GLY A 194 -17.97 10.40 -3.35
N HIS A 195 -18.32 9.97 -4.57
CA HIS A 195 -18.00 8.65 -5.08
C HIS A 195 -16.48 8.45 -5.10
N GLY A 196 -15.95 7.48 -4.34
CA GLY A 196 -14.54 7.09 -4.38
C GLY A 196 -13.78 7.15 -3.06
N ALA A 197 -14.38 7.63 -1.96
CA ALA A 197 -13.80 7.48 -0.63
C ALA A 197 -13.92 6.03 -0.11
N GLY A 198 -13.29 5.68 1.01
CA GLY A 198 -13.42 4.34 1.58
C GLY A 198 -12.40 3.32 1.06
N GLY A 199 -11.37 3.73 0.34
CA GLY A 199 -10.31 2.84 -0.17
C GLY A 199 -9.45 2.26 0.95
N ASN A 200 -8.68 1.21 0.64
CA ASN A 200 -7.85 0.56 1.65
C ASN A 200 -6.60 1.38 1.96
N LEU A 201 -6.05 1.15 3.16
CA LEU A 201 -4.86 1.82 3.67
C LEU A 201 -3.69 0.85 3.68
N TYR A 202 -2.55 1.30 3.14
CA TYR A 202 -1.29 0.55 3.15
C TYR A 202 -0.19 1.43 3.72
N LEU A 203 0.48 0.97 4.76
CA LEU A 203 1.66 1.63 5.32
C LEU A 203 2.92 0.97 4.77
N ILE A 204 3.78 1.75 4.12
CA ILE A 204 5.08 1.33 3.63
C ILE A 204 6.14 1.88 4.57
N SER A 205 6.80 0.95 5.25
CA SER A 205 7.92 1.19 6.14
C SER A 205 9.25 0.97 5.40
N GLU A 206 10.34 0.89 6.16
CA GLU A 206 11.69 0.62 5.65
C GLU A 206 11.79 -0.74 4.95
N GLU A 207 11.10 -1.75 5.46
CA GLU A 207 11.26 -3.14 5.02
C GLU A 207 9.94 -3.85 4.68
N SER A 208 8.79 -3.26 4.99
CA SER A 208 7.50 -3.93 4.83
C SER A 208 6.41 -3.02 4.29
N ILE A 209 5.45 -3.63 3.60
CA ILE A 209 4.11 -3.08 3.42
C ILE A 209 3.18 -3.70 4.47
N THR A 210 2.37 -2.86 5.11
CA THR A 210 1.56 -3.22 6.28
C THR A 210 0.14 -2.72 6.12
N PHE A 211 -0.85 -3.55 6.42
CA PHE A 211 -2.27 -3.18 6.35
C PHE A 211 -3.10 -3.99 7.35
N ILE A 212 -4.36 -3.61 7.54
CA ILE A 212 -5.26 -4.21 8.55
C ILE A 212 -6.28 -5.11 7.86
N LEU A 213 -6.09 -6.43 8.02
CA LEU A 213 -7.09 -7.41 7.58
C LEU A 213 -8.36 -7.22 8.40
N GLN A 214 -9.52 -7.31 7.74
CA GLN A 214 -10.82 -7.16 8.39
C GLN A 214 -11.28 -8.48 9.00
N GLU A 215 -12.23 -8.42 9.92
CA GLU A 215 -12.95 -9.60 10.38
C GLU A 215 -13.56 -10.37 9.20
N GLY A 216 -13.52 -11.70 9.28
CA GLY A 216 -13.96 -12.61 8.22
C GLY A 216 -12.83 -12.99 7.27
N ASN A 217 -13.19 -13.38 6.04
CA ASN A 217 -12.25 -13.89 5.05
C ASN A 217 -11.54 -12.75 4.29
N ASN A 218 -10.22 -12.82 4.23
CA ASN A 218 -9.37 -11.90 3.46
C ASN A 218 -8.54 -12.67 2.45
N ILE A 219 -8.57 -12.23 1.20
CA ILE A 219 -7.75 -12.75 0.11
C ILE A 219 -6.67 -11.72 -0.18
N ILE A 220 -5.40 -12.14 -0.18
CA ILE A 220 -4.26 -11.27 -0.47
C ILE A 220 -3.54 -11.80 -1.71
N TYR A 221 -3.41 -10.95 -2.73
CA TYR A 221 -2.64 -11.25 -3.94
C TYR A 221 -1.17 -10.90 -3.73
N THR A 222 -0.33 -11.91 -3.87
CA THR A 222 1.12 -11.88 -3.66
C THR A 222 1.88 -12.45 -4.88
N PRO A 223 1.59 -12.01 -6.12
CA PRO A 223 2.36 -12.43 -7.28
C PRO A 223 3.80 -11.90 -7.19
N ALA A 224 4.72 -12.57 -7.89
CA ALA A 224 6.13 -12.17 -7.93
C ALA A 224 6.75 -11.98 -6.53
N THR A 225 6.41 -12.86 -5.60
CA THR A 225 7.16 -13.04 -4.35
C THR A 225 8.42 -13.87 -4.63
N ASN A 226 9.54 -13.46 -4.05
CA ASN A 226 10.76 -14.26 -4.02
C ASN A 226 10.56 -15.44 -3.06
N ARG A 227 10.29 -16.62 -3.62
CA ARG A 227 10.08 -17.86 -2.87
C ARG A 227 11.24 -18.81 -3.16
N PRO A 228 11.67 -19.65 -2.20
CA PRO A 228 12.49 -20.82 -2.54
C PRO A 228 11.73 -21.63 -3.58
N ASP A 229 12.43 -22.11 -4.63
CA ASP A 229 11.84 -22.91 -5.71
C ASP A 229 11.04 -24.07 -5.09
N THR A 230 9.71 -23.95 -5.08
CA THR A 230 8.83 -25.09 -4.79
C THR A 230 8.74 -25.92 -6.06
N ASP A 231 9.81 -26.68 -6.33
CA ASP A 231 9.68 -27.82 -7.23
C ASP A 231 8.55 -28.71 -6.70
N THR A 232 7.67 -29.09 -7.62
CA THR A 232 6.43 -29.87 -7.52
C THR A 232 6.42 -31.08 -6.56
N PRO A 233 5.22 -31.53 -6.10
CA PRO A 233 5.08 -32.63 -5.14
C PRO A 233 5.68 -33.96 -5.63
N ASP A 234 6.32 -34.68 -4.70
CA ASP A 234 6.70 -36.09 -4.81
C ASP A 234 5.45 -36.97 -5.03
N ASP A 235 5.09 -37.25 -6.29
CA ASP A 235 4.29 -38.42 -6.65
C ASP A 235 5.26 -39.57 -6.97
N GLN A 236 5.78 -40.23 -5.93
CA GLN A 236 6.36 -41.57 -6.05
C GLN A 236 5.27 -42.61 -5.79
N ASP A 237 4.34 -42.78 -6.74
CA ASP A 237 3.79 -44.10 -7.10
C ASP A 237 2.80 -43.99 -8.28
N SER A 238 3.27 -44.23 -9.52
CA SER A 238 2.54 -44.99 -10.56
C SER A 238 3.30 -44.97 -11.91
N PRO A 239 3.36 -46.09 -12.66
CA PRO A 239 4.15 -46.19 -13.88
C PRO A 239 3.39 -45.77 -15.15
N VAL A 240 4.08 -44.98 -15.97
CA VAL A 240 4.05 -44.90 -17.45
C VAL A 240 2.70 -44.58 -18.12
N LYS A 241 2.62 -43.38 -18.71
CA LYS A 241 2.20 -43.19 -20.12
C LYS A 241 2.72 -41.85 -20.67
N GLU A 242 3.55 -41.96 -21.70
CA GLU A 242 4.04 -40.85 -22.52
C GLU A 242 2.88 -40.13 -23.24
N SER A 243 2.93 -38.79 -23.32
CA SER A 243 2.99 -38.01 -24.58
C SER A 243 2.45 -36.58 -24.41
N GLN A 244 3.25 -35.59 -24.85
CA GLN A 244 2.90 -34.18 -25.17
C GLN A 244 2.66 -33.25 -23.96
N SER A 245 3.20 -32.04 -23.82
CA SER A 245 4.00 -31.17 -24.69
C SER A 245 4.66 -30.07 -23.83
N HIS A 246 5.96 -29.89 -24.05
CA HIS A 246 6.82 -28.71 -23.83
C HIS A 246 6.26 -27.45 -23.14
N LEU A 247 6.85 -27.10 -21.97
CA LEU A 247 7.41 -25.77 -21.67
C LEU A 247 8.43 -25.91 -20.53
N LYS A 248 9.57 -26.55 -20.83
CA LYS A 248 10.77 -26.47 -19.99
C LYS A 248 11.27 -25.03 -20.02
N ARG A 249 11.18 -24.30 -18.91
CA ARG A 249 11.87 -23.02 -18.73
C ARG A 249 13.38 -23.31 -18.65
N LYS A 250 14.01 -23.27 -19.82
CA LYS A 250 15.43 -23.54 -20.03
C LYS A 250 16.23 -22.37 -19.42
N ARG A 251 16.92 -22.61 -18.32
CA ARG A 251 17.92 -21.69 -17.78
C ARG A 251 19.15 -21.77 -18.70
N GLY A 252 19.37 -20.73 -19.50
CA GLY A 252 20.49 -20.65 -20.42
C GLY A 252 20.45 -19.41 -21.33
N GLN A 253 21.18 -18.37 -20.89
CA GLN A 253 21.79 -17.29 -21.67
C GLN A 253 20.92 -16.52 -22.68
N GLU A 254 20.43 -15.37 -22.24
CA GLU A 254 20.37 -14.10 -23.00
C GLU A 254 20.02 -12.96 -22.02
N GLY A 255 21.00 -12.14 -21.61
CA GLY A 255 20.82 -10.80 -21.01
C GLY A 255 19.73 -10.55 -19.96
N SER A 256 19.28 -11.57 -19.21
CA SER A 256 18.01 -11.49 -18.48
C SER A 256 18.11 -10.61 -17.24
N ALA A 257 17.40 -9.48 -17.24
CA ALA A 257 17.08 -8.74 -16.03
C ALA A 257 16.60 -9.73 -14.95
N GLN A 258 17.15 -9.60 -13.73
CA GLN A 258 16.71 -10.38 -12.57
C GLN A 258 15.18 -10.32 -12.47
N PRO A 259 14.49 -11.41 -12.09
CA PRO A 259 13.04 -11.36 -11.86
C PRO A 259 12.75 -10.22 -10.88
N GLU A 260 11.89 -9.29 -11.31
CA GLU A 260 11.58 -8.11 -10.54
C GLU A 260 10.52 -8.46 -9.48
N TYR A 261 10.99 -9.02 -8.36
CA TYR A 261 10.11 -9.35 -7.25
C TYR A 261 9.55 -8.09 -6.59
N PHE A 262 8.33 -8.19 -6.08
CA PHE A 262 7.69 -7.14 -5.27
C PHE A 262 7.88 -7.40 -3.77
N PHE A 263 7.90 -8.67 -3.38
CA PHE A 263 7.96 -9.11 -1.99
C PHE A 263 9.06 -10.14 -1.80
N GLU A 264 9.65 -10.15 -0.61
CA GLU A 264 10.30 -11.35 -0.08
C GLU A 264 9.22 -12.26 0.54
N GLU A 265 9.62 -13.45 1.00
CA GLU A 265 8.66 -14.43 1.51
C GLU A 265 8.07 -14.09 2.88
N ASN A 266 8.77 -13.32 3.72
CA ASN A 266 8.39 -13.14 5.13
C ASN A 266 7.11 -12.32 5.32
N ILE A 267 6.24 -12.82 6.19
CA ILE A 267 5.01 -12.15 6.63
C ILE A 267 4.82 -12.26 8.15
N GLY A 268 3.94 -11.42 8.66
CA GLY A 268 3.45 -11.47 10.04
C GLY A 268 1.95 -11.21 10.12
N ILE A 269 1.27 -11.88 11.05
CA ILE A 269 -0.15 -11.72 11.37
C ILE A 269 -0.26 -11.44 12.87
N ILE A 270 -0.60 -10.19 13.23
CA ILE A 270 -0.46 -9.68 14.60
C ILE A 270 -1.81 -9.16 15.13
N PRO A 271 -2.44 -9.83 16.11
CA PRO A 271 -3.72 -9.45 16.72
C PRO A 271 -3.55 -8.35 17.78
N LEU A 272 -3.35 -7.10 17.33
CA LEU A 272 -3.11 -5.98 18.25
C LEU A 272 -4.38 -5.46 18.93
N SER A 273 -5.56 -5.63 18.34
CA SER A 273 -6.80 -5.09 18.90
C SER A 273 -7.40 -5.95 20.02
N ALA A 274 -7.33 -7.27 19.88
CA ALA A 274 -7.86 -8.26 20.81
C ALA A 274 -7.31 -9.65 20.42
N PRO A 275 -7.34 -10.64 21.33
CA PRO A 275 -7.10 -12.04 20.96
C PRO A 275 -7.98 -12.46 19.78
N ALA A 276 -7.39 -13.20 18.84
CA ALA A 276 -8.04 -13.61 17.60
C ALA A 276 -8.00 -15.14 17.41
N SER A 277 -8.91 -15.65 16.59
CA SER A 277 -8.79 -16.97 15.99
C SER A 277 -8.57 -16.79 14.49
N ILE A 278 -7.51 -17.40 13.95
CA ILE A 278 -7.14 -17.30 12.54
C ILE A 278 -7.12 -18.67 11.86
N THR A 279 -7.54 -18.69 10.59
CA THR A 279 -7.35 -19.80 9.66
C THR A 279 -6.66 -19.26 8.43
N THR A 280 -5.60 -19.91 7.97
CA THR A 280 -4.79 -19.41 6.85
C THR A 280 -4.65 -20.46 5.75
N GLN A 281 -4.45 -20.00 4.52
CA GLN A 281 -4.15 -20.84 3.37
C GLN A 281 -3.11 -20.18 2.47
N GLY A 282 -2.16 -20.97 1.97
CA GLY A 282 -1.14 -20.53 1.01
C GLY A 282 0.14 -20.02 1.66
N PHE A 283 0.33 -20.24 2.97
CA PHE A 283 1.56 -19.96 3.70
C PHE A 283 2.34 -21.24 4.00
N GLU A 284 3.60 -21.12 4.43
CA GLU A 284 4.40 -22.28 4.85
C GLU A 284 3.83 -22.92 6.12
N TRP A 285 3.45 -22.10 7.09
CA TRP A 285 2.78 -22.56 8.30
C TRP A 285 1.32 -22.13 8.26
N ASP A 286 0.53 -22.89 7.50
CA ASP A 286 -0.92 -22.76 7.52
C ASP A 286 -1.51 -23.32 8.81
N VAL A 287 -2.54 -22.65 9.32
CA VAL A 287 -3.20 -22.99 10.57
C VAL A 287 -4.73 -22.99 10.42
N GLU A 288 -5.43 -23.73 11.27
CA GLU A 288 -6.89 -23.80 11.29
C GLU A 288 -7.44 -23.48 12.68
N ASN A 289 -8.33 -22.49 12.78
CA ASN A 289 -8.98 -22.02 14.02
C ASN A 289 -7.96 -21.74 15.15
N TRP A 290 -6.79 -21.23 14.79
CA TRP A 290 -5.65 -21.09 15.68
C TRP A 290 -5.74 -19.81 16.50
N HIS A 291 -5.61 -19.97 17.81
CA HIS A 291 -5.67 -18.84 18.74
C HIS A 291 -4.38 -18.04 18.72
N THR A 292 -4.49 -16.72 18.59
CA THR A 292 -3.35 -15.79 18.60
C THR A 292 -3.64 -14.56 19.43
N GLU A 293 -2.65 -14.11 20.21
CA GLU A 293 -2.76 -12.93 21.07
C GLU A 293 -1.39 -12.34 21.43
N ILE A 294 -1.37 -11.04 21.77
CA ILE A 294 -0.18 -10.41 22.35
C ILE A 294 0.10 -11.00 23.73
N GLY A 295 1.33 -11.50 23.93
CA GLY A 295 1.73 -12.22 25.14
C GLY A 295 1.55 -13.74 25.05
N GLY A 296 0.96 -14.23 23.96
CA GLY A 296 0.77 -15.66 23.68
C GLY A 296 1.38 -16.05 22.34
N GLN A 297 0.60 -16.77 21.53
CA GLN A 297 1.03 -17.24 20.22
C GLN A 297 0.86 -16.14 19.16
N LEU A 298 1.88 -15.94 18.33
CA LEU A 298 1.92 -14.90 17.31
C LEU A 298 2.46 -15.49 16.00
N SER A 299 1.83 -15.17 14.86
CA SER A 299 2.36 -15.58 13.56
C SER A 299 3.38 -14.55 13.10
N THR A 300 4.66 -14.84 13.29
CA THR A 300 5.77 -13.99 12.83
C THR A 300 6.79 -14.84 12.10
N SER A 301 7.43 -14.26 11.08
CA SER A 301 8.35 -14.99 10.20
C SER A 301 7.69 -16.18 9.52
N ASN A 302 6.41 -16.02 9.14
CA ASN A 302 5.73 -16.98 8.27
C ASN A 302 6.10 -16.67 6.81
N HIS A 303 5.88 -17.60 5.89
CA HIS A 303 6.32 -17.44 4.50
C HIS A 303 5.20 -17.59 3.49
N ILE A 304 5.18 -16.76 2.46
CA ILE A 304 4.24 -16.86 1.33
C ILE A 304 4.61 -18.04 0.42
N ARG A 305 3.65 -18.91 0.11
CA ARG A 305 3.83 -20.08 -0.77
C ARG A 305 2.91 -20.10 -1.99
N ALA A 306 2.00 -19.14 -2.11
CA ALA A 306 1.10 -19.00 -3.25
C ALA A 306 0.97 -17.54 -3.73
N ASP A 307 0.61 -17.34 -5.00
CA ASP A 307 0.34 -16.00 -5.57
C ASP A 307 -0.96 -15.38 -5.04
N LYS A 308 -1.76 -16.21 -4.36
CA LYS A 308 -2.97 -15.84 -3.65
C LYS A 308 -2.94 -16.58 -2.32
N VAL A 309 -2.97 -15.83 -1.23
CA VAL A 309 -3.06 -16.37 0.14
C VAL A 309 -4.37 -15.93 0.78
N GLU A 310 -4.88 -16.73 1.71
CA GLU A 310 -6.14 -16.45 2.40
C GLU A 310 -5.92 -16.41 3.91
N VAL A 311 -6.56 -15.45 4.58
CA VAL A 311 -6.57 -15.30 6.04
C VAL A 311 -8.00 -15.00 6.48
N SER A 312 -8.61 -15.96 7.16
CA SER A 312 -9.85 -15.74 7.90
C SER A 312 -9.50 -15.39 9.34
N THR A 313 -10.09 -14.33 9.88
CA THR A 313 -9.82 -13.87 11.26
C THR A 313 -11.09 -13.45 11.97
N SER A 314 -11.18 -13.72 13.27
CA SER A 314 -12.35 -13.35 14.11
C SER A 314 -12.39 -11.87 14.51
N VAL A 315 -11.28 -11.14 14.38
CA VAL A 315 -11.17 -9.70 14.64
C VAL A 315 -10.18 -9.07 13.65
N PRO A 316 -10.15 -7.74 13.47
CA PRO A 316 -9.14 -7.11 12.64
C PRO A 316 -7.71 -7.41 13.14
N VAL A 317 -6.79 -7.71 12.22
CA VAL A 317 -5.39 -8.03 12.55
C VAL A 317 -4.42 -7.27 11.66
N LEU A 318 -3.26 -6.93 12.19
CA LEU A 318 -2.18 -6.30 11.43
C LEU A 318 -1.49 -7.37 10.59
N PHE A 319 -1.38 -7.13 9.29
CA PHE A 319 -0.69 -8.01 8.35
C PHE A 319 0.48 -7.26 7.73
N THR A 320 1.67 -7.88 7.76
CA THR A 320 2.89 -7.31 7.21
C THR A 320 3.45 -8.22 6.14
N VAL A 321 3.93 -7.65 5.03
CA VAL A 321 4.66 -8.37 3.99
C VAL A 321 6.01 -7.69 3.78
N GLU A 322 7.08 -8.47 3.84
CA GLU A 322 8.43 -8.00 3.57
C GLU A 322 8.57 -7.57 2.09
N LEU A 323 9.06 -6.35 1.88
CA LEU A 323 9.33 -5.81 0.55
C LEU A 323 10.55 -6.49 -0.05
N ALA A 324 10.55 -6.69 -1.37
CA ALA A 324 11.72 -7.20 -2.09
C ALA A 324 12.97 -6.33 -1.80
N GLN A 325 14.16 -6.93 -1.77
CA GLN A 325 15.41 -6.24 -1.41
C GLN A 325 15.67 -4.92 -2.18
N ARG A 326 15.23 -4.85 -3.44
CA ARG A 326 15.34 -3.64 -4.27
C ARG A 326 14.45 -2.48 -3.81
N LEU A 327 13.41 -2.76 -3.03
CA LEU A 327 12.42 -1.81 -2.51
C LEU A 327 12.66 -1.48 -1.04
N LYS A 328 13.53 -2.21 -0.33
CA LYS A 328 13.88 -1.90 1.07
C LYS A 328 14.75 -0.66 1.16
N ARG A 329 14.53 0.16 2.18
CA ARG A 329 15.41 1.28 2.53
C ARG A 329 16.80 0.75 2.89
N ALA A 330 17.84 1.40 2.38
CA ALA A 330 19.23 1.00 2.59
C ALA A 330 19.77 1.40 3.96
#